data_AF-A0A1I6SGY7-F1
#
_entry.id   AF-A0A1I6SGY7-F1
#
_cell.length_a   1.000
_cell.length_b   1.000
_cell.length_c   1.000
_cell.angle_alpha   90.00
_cell.angle_beta   90.00
_cell.angle_gamma   90.00
#
_symmetry.space_group_name_H-M   'P 1'
#
loop_
_entity.id
_entity.type
_entity.pdbx_description
1 polymer ?
#
loop_
_entity_poly.entity_id
_entity_poly.type
_entity_poly.pdbx_seq_one_letter_code
_entity_poly.pdbx_strand_id
1 'polypeptide(L)'
;MQTDIFDFLDTDVKKSKVEAVAKVILTSDSIRGKLSKAIENKDRKGLINLFKESMRTFGFAGHSLNGYGSWSWNGTELKNSRDGETYVITAKELADVAINFIKGD
;
A
#
# COMPACT_ATOMS: atom_id res chain seq x y z
N MET A 1 -31.08 -10.53 8.82
CA MET A 1 -29.65 -10.39 9.18
C MET A 1 -28.88 -10.45 7.87
N GLN A 2 -28.51 -9.29 7.33
CA GLN A 2 -27.93 -9.17 5.98
C GLN A 2 -26.83 -8.10 6.08
N THR A 3 -25.66 -8.48 6.54
CA THR A 3 -24.55 -7.56 6.87
C THR A 3 -23.19 -8.24 6.71
N ASP A 4 -22.94 -8.93 5.59
CA ASP A 4 -21.65 -9.64 5.46
C ASP A 4 -21.04 -9.65 4.05
N ILE A 5 -21.81 -9.37 2.98
CA ILE A 5 -21.28 -9.47 1.61
C ILE A 5 -20.57 -8.18 1.15
N PHE A 6 -21.08 -7.00 1.55
CA PHE A 6 -20.49 -5.71 1.17
C PHE A 6 -19.20 -5.41 1.92
N ASP A 7 -19.12 -5.77 3.21
CA ASP A 7 -17.90 -5.58 4.01
C ASP A 7 -16.73 -6.45 3.50
N PHE A 8 -17.04 -7.65 2.98
CA PHE A 8 -16.02 -8.54 2.42
C PHE A 8 -15.43 -7.98 1.11
N LEU A 9 -16.30 -7.44 0.24
CA LEU A 9 -15.88 -6.79 -1.00
C LEU A 9 -15.07 -5.52 -0.72
N ASP A 10 -15.47 -4.69 0.25
CA ASP A 10 -14.75 -3.46 0.60
C ASP A 10 -13.39 -3.76 1.27
N THR A 11 -13.31 -4.83 2.07
CA THR A 11 -12.05 -5.30 2.65
C THR A 11 -11.06 -5.77 1.59
N ASP A 12 -11.53 -6.54 0.59
CA ASP A 12 -10.70 -7.00 -0.53
C ASP A 12 -10.28 -5.85 -1.46
N VAL A 13 -11.16 -4.87 -1.69
CA VAL A 13 -10.82 -3.65 -2.45
C VAL A 13 -9.75 -2.86 -1.71
N LYS A 14 -9.94 -2.58 -0.41
CA LYS A 14 -8.94 -1.86 0.39
C LYS A 14 -7.60 -2.59 0.41
N LYS A 15 -7.59 -3.91 0.63
CA LYS A 15 -6.36 -4.71 0.58
C LYS A 15 -5.66 -4.58 -0.78
N SER A 16 -6.41 -4.68 -1.87
CA SER A 16 -5.88 -4.50 -3.23
C SER A 16 -5.28 -3.10 -3.45
N LYS A 17 -5.84 -2.05 -2.84
CA LYS A 17 -5.26 -0.68 -2.87
C LYS A 17 -3.96 -0.60 -2.09
N VAL A 18 -3.93 -1.15 -0.87
CA VAL A 18 -2.71 -1.19 -0.04
C VAL A 18 -1.61 -1.95 -0.78
N GLU A 19 -1.94 -3.07 -1.42
CA GLU A 19 -1.02 -3.84 -2.27
C GLU A 19 -0.47 -3.02 -3.44
N ALA A 20 -1.33 -2.29 -4.13
CA ALA A 20 -0.91 -1.47 -5.27
C ALA A 20 0.02 -0.32 -4.82
N VAL A 21 -0.32 0.38 -3.73
CA VAL A 21 0.54 1.43 -3.15
C VAL A 21 1.87 0.84 -2.66
N ALA A 22 1.86 -0.31 -1.98
CA ALA A 22 3.06 -0.99 -1.55
C ALA A 22 3.96 -1.33 -2.74
N LYS A 23 3.39 -1.84 -3.85
CA LYS A 23 4.14 -2.13 -5.08
C LYS A 23 4.77 -0.87 -5.70
N VAL A 24 4.03 0.24 -5.78
CA VAL A 24 4.57 1.51 -6.30
C VAL A 24 5.71 2.04 -5.42
N ILE A 25 5.61 1.87 -4.10
CA ILE A 25 6.71 2.22 -3.19
C ILE A 25 7.89 1.26 -3.41
N LEU A 26 7.64 -0.04 -3.52
CA LEU A 26 8.66 -1.07 -3.73
C LEU A 26 9.43 -0.96 -5.05
N THR A 27 8.86 -0.34 -6.10
CA THR A 27 9.58 -0.07 -7.36
C THR A 27 10.61 1.05 -7.23
N SER A 28 10.62 1.80 -6.12
CA SER A 28 11.66 2.79 -5.86
C SER A 28 12.99 2.13 -5.49
N ASP A 29 13.98 2.30 -6.38
CA ASP A 29 15.33 1.77 -6.20
C ASP A 29 16.00 2.26 -4.89
N SER A 30 15.64 3.46 -4.42
CA SER A 30 16.21 4.07 -3.21
C SER A 30 15.86 3.36 -1.90
N ILE A 31 14.76 2.61 -1.87
CA ILE A 31 14.29 1.90 -0.68
C ILE A 31 14.27 0.39 -0.86
N ARG A 32 14.32 -0.10 -2.11
CA ARG A 32 14.28 -1.52 -2.45
C ARG A 32 15.31 -2.34 -1.67
N GLY A 33 16.57 -1.89 -1.65
CA GLY A 33 17.65 -2.57 -0.91
C GLY A 33 17.43 -2.58 0.62
N LYS A 34 16.89 -1.50 1.18
CA LYS A 34 16.56 -1.42 2.62
C LYS A 34 15.38 -2.32 2.97
N LEU A 35 14.38 -2.39 2.08
CA LEU A 35 13.21 -3.24 2.21
C LEU A 35 13.58 -4.71 2.15
N SER A 36 14.34 -5.16 1.14
CA SER A 36 14.82 -6.54 1.03
C SER A 36 15.55 -6.96 2.29
N LYS A 37 16.47 -6.13 2.80
CA LYS A 37 17.22 -6.42 4.03
C LYS A 37 16.32 -6.47 5.27
N ALA A 38 15.35 -5.57 5.40
CA ALA A 38 14.42 -5.58 6.52
C ALA A 38 13.51 -6.83 6.50
N ILE A 39 13.14 -7.31 5.31
CA ILE A 39 12.34 -8.52 5.13
C ILE A 39 13.16 -9.78 5.46
N GLU A 40 14.38 -9.89 4.95
CA GLU A 40 15.33 -10.97 5.29
C GLU A 40 15.54 -11.08 6.80
N ASN A 41 15.74 -9.94 7.46
CA ASN A 41 15.95 -9.87 8.91
C ASN A 41 14.65 -10.05 9.72
N LYS A 42 13.49 -10.25 9.06
CA LYS A 42 12.16 -10.28 9.70
C LYS A 42 11.91 -9.04 10.57
N ASP A 43 12.54 -7.92 10.24
CA ASP A 43 12.44 -6.67 10.98
C ASP A 43 11.19 -5.89 10.56
N ARG A 44 10.06 -6.34 11.10
CA ARG A 44 8.76 -5.68 10.89
C ARG A 44 8.79 -4.21 11.32
N LYS A 45 9.54 -3.85 12.37
CA LYS A 45 9.60 -2.47 12.85
C LYS A 45 10.40 -1.59 11.89
N GLY A 46 11.51 -2.10 11.36
CA GLY A 46 12.29 -1.48 10.30
C GLY A 46 11.46 -1.25 9.04
N LEU A 47 10.72 -2.26 8.58
CA LEU A 47 9.78 -2.14 7.46
C LEU A 47 8.76 -1.01 7.66
N ILE A 48 8.10 -0.96 8.83
CA ILE A 48 7.13 0.10 9.13
C ILE A 48 7.79 1.47 9.08
N ASN A 49 9.00 1.62 9.62
CA ASN A 49 9.70 2.91 9.59
C ASN A 49 10.10 3.31 8.16
N LEU A 50 10.58 2.37 7.35
CA LEU A 50 10.88 2.60 5.93
C LEU A 50 9.64 3.04 5.16
N PHE A 51 8.50 2.40 5.39
CA PHE A 51 7.24 2.85 4.79
C PHE A 51 6.85 4.23 5.31
N LYS A 52 6.93 4.53 6.61
CA LYS A 52 6.65 5.89 7.13
C LYS A 52 7.50 6.96 6.46
N GLU A 53 8.80 6.71 6.27
CA GLU A 53 9.70 7.64 5.57
C GLU A 53 9.33 7.77 4.10
N SER A 54 9.03 6.64 3.44
CA SER A 54 8.58 6.63 2.04
C SER A 54 7.28 7.40 1.89
N MET A 55 6.30 7.22 2.78
CA MET A 55 5.03 7.97 2.75
C MET A 55 5.20 9.48 2.85
N ARG A 56 6.24 9.97 3.54
CA ARG A 56 6.53 11.41 3.64
C ARG A 56 7.13 12.00 2.37
N THR A 57 7.65 11.17 1.48
CA THR A 57 8.50 11.58 0.35
C THR A 57 7.94 11.14 -1.00
N PHE A 58 7.33 9.96 -1.04
CA PHE A 58 6.60 9.42 -2.16
C PHE A 58 5.15 9.89 -2.10
N GLY A 59 4.79 10.67 -3.11
CA GLY A 59 3.42 10.83 -3.55
C GLY A 59 3.37 10.49 -5.04
N PHE A 60 2.22 10.05 -5.52
CA PHE A 60 1.99 9.90 -6.94
C PHE A 60 0.65 10.52 -7.31
N ALA A 61 0.55 11.03 -8.53
CA ALA A 61 -0.70 11.54 -9.07
C ALA A 61 -1.04 10.79 -10.35
N GLY A 62 -2.33 10.51 -10.53
CA GLY A 62 -2.84 9.95 -11.78
C GLY A 62 -2.42 8.51 -12.09
N HIS A 63 -2.03 7.73 -11.09
CA HIS A 63 -1.57 6.36 -11.30
C HIS A 63 -2.76 5.40 -11.43
N SER A 64 -2.75 4.57 -12.47
CA SER A 64 -3.79 3.55 -12.62
C SER A 64 -3.47 2.35 -11.74
N LEU A 65 -4.29 2.12 -10.70
CA LEU A 65 -4.15 0.96 -9.82
C LEU A 65 -5.10 -0.14 -10.30
N ASN A 66 -4.57 -1.19 -10.95
CA ASN A 66 -5.26 -2.43 -11.32
C ASN A 66 -6.67 -2.25 -11.91
N GLY A 67 -6.85 -1.31 -12.85
CA GLY A 67 -8.13 -1.10 -13.54
C GLY A 67 -9.19 -0.32 -12.75
N TYR A 68 -8.90 0.12 -11.53
CA TYR A 68 -9.83 0.90 -10.70
C TYR A 68 -9.79 2.42 -10.97
N GLY A 69 -9.33 2.85 -12.14
CA GLY A 69 -9.25 4.28 -12.48
C GLY A 69 -7.98 4.98 -11.98
N SER A 70 -8.02 6.31 -11.95
CA SER A 70 -6.87 7.19 -11.75
C SER A 70 -6.75 7.62 -10.29
N TRP A 71 -5.73 7.12 -9.59
CA TRP A 71 -5.53 7.33 -8.17
C TRP A 71 -4.35 8.27 -7.91
N SER A 72 -4.52 9.10 -6.90
CA SER A 72 -3.48 9.99 -6.39
C SER A 72 -3.24 9.67 -4.93
N TRP A 73 -1.98 9.57 -4.55
CA TRP A 73 -1.56 9.25 -3.20
C TRP A 73 -0.70 10.37 -2.64
N ASN A 74 -1.05 10.83 -1.44
CA ASN A 74 -0.30 11.84 -0.71
C ASN A 74 -0.24 11.46 0.76
N GLY A 75 0.96 11.19 1.27
CA GLY A 75 1.15 10.84 2.67
C GLY A 75 0.46 9.53 3.03
N THR A 76 -0.67 9.62 3.71
CA THR A 76 -1.50 8.49 4.14
C THR A 76 -2.76 8.32 3.31
N GLU A 77 -3.11 9.28 2.46
CA GLU A 77 -4.40 9.31 1.78
C GLU A 77 -4.26 8.92 0.32
N LEU A 78 -5.00 7.89 -0.07
CA LEU A 78 -5.14 7.44 -1.45
C LEU A 78 -6.52 7.87 -1.95
N LYS A 79 -6.55 8.76 -2.93
CA LYS A 79 -7.77 9.37 -3.46
C LYS A 79 -8.00 9.01 -4.92
N ASN A 80 -9.21 8.62 -5.26
CA ASN A 80 -9.64 8.40 -6.63
C ASN A 80 -10.04 9.74 -7.26
N SER A 81 -9.51 9.98 -8.44
CA SER A 81 -9.74 11.24 -9.17
C SER A 81 -11.11 11.29 -9.84
N ARG A 82 -11.80 10.15 -9.99
CA ARG A 82 -13.07 10.05 -10.73
C ARG A 82 -14.30 10.24 -9.86
N ASP A 83 -14.38 9.52 -8.74
CA ASP A 83 -15.54 9.48 -7.84
C ASP A 83 -15.27 10.18 -6.50
N GLY A 84 -14.02 10.56 -6.22
CA GLY A 84 -13.62 11.22 -4.98
C GLY A 84 -13.43 10.27 -3.79
N GLU A 85 -13.52 8.96 -4.01
CA GLU A 85 -13.29 7.94 -2.99
C GLU A 85 -11.91 8.10 -2.35
N THR A 86 -11.82 7.99 -1.03
CA THR A 86 -10.58 8.19 -0.29
C THR A 86 -10.35 7.06 0.70
N TYR A 87 -9.17 6.44 0.63
CA TYR A 87 -8.71 5.43 1.56
C TYR A 87 -7.53 5.95 2.37
N VAL A 88 -7.61 5.79 3.70
CA VAL A 88 -6.46 6.00 4.58
C VAL A 88 -5.66 4.70 4.63
N ILE A 89 -4.41 4.78 4.20
CA ILE A 89 -3.45 3.69 4.19
C ILE A 89 -2.35 4.02 5.20
N THR A 90 -2.09 3.09 6.12
CA THR A 90 -1.04 3.23 7.12
C THR A 90 0.25 2.53 6.70
N ALA A 91 1.39 3.01 7.20
CA ALA A 91 2.68 2.34 7.03
C ALA A 91 2.68 0.89 7.56
N LYS A 92 1.83 0.62 8.56
CA LYS A 92 1.66 -0.72 9.14
C LYS A 92 1.01 -1.67 8.12
N GLU A 93 -0.08 -1.24 7.48
CA GLU A 93 -0.76 -2.01 6.43
C GLU A 93 0.18 -2.27 5.25
N LEU A 94 0.95 -1.26 4.82
CA LEU A 94 1.95 -1.42 3.76
C LEU A 94 3.04 -2.44 4.13
N ALA A 95 3.57 -2.37 5.36
CA ALA A 95 4.57 -3.31 5.85
C ALA A 95 4.03 -4.74 5.94
N ASP A 96 2.81 -4.91 6.45
CA ASP A 96 2.19 -6.23 6.59
C ASP A 96 1.95 -6.89 5.23
N VAL A 97 1.50 -6.11 4.25
CA VAL A 97 1.33 -6.56 2.87
C VAL A 97 2.67 -6.86 2.18
N ALA A 98 3.68 -6.00 2.35
CA ALA A 98 5.00 -6.22 1.75
C ALA A 98 5.68 -7.50 2.26
N ILE A 99 5.48 -7.85 3.54
CA ILE A 99 5.94 -9.14 4.09
C ILE A 99 5.24 -10.31 3.39
N ASN A 100 3.95 -10.18 3.06
CA ASN A 100 3.19 -11.24 2.40
C ASN A 100 3.60 -11.44 0.94
N PHE A 101 3.99 -10.38 0.22
CA PHE A 101 4.49 -10.51 -1.16
C PHE A 101 5.69 -11.44 -1.29
N ILE A 102 6.54 -11.51 -0.26
CA ILE A 102 7.79 -12.30 -0.31
C ILE A 102 7.64 -13.68 0.34
N LYS A 103 6.60 -13.88 1.16
CA LYS A 103 6.25 -15.22 1.67
C LYS A 103 5.50 -16.08 0.65
N GLY A 104 5.01 -15.48 -0.44
CA GLY A 104 4.14 -16.12 -1.43
C GLY A 104 4.77 -16.35 -2.80
N ASP A 105 6.07 -16.11 -2.97
CA ASP A 105 6.87 -16.50 -4.15
C ASP A 105 7.74 -17.73 -3.80
#